data_AF-A0A5R1YT22-F1
#
_entry.id   AF-A0A5R1YT22-F1
#
_cell.length_a   1.000
_cell.length_b   1.000
_cell.length_c   1.000
_cell.angle_alpha   90.00
_cell.angle_beta   90.00
_cell.angle_gamma   90.00
#
_symmetry.space_group_name_H-M   'P 1'
#
loop_
_entity.id
_entity.type
_entity.pdbx_description
1 polymer ?
#
loop_
_entity_poly.entity_id
_entity_poly.type
_entity_poly.pdbx_seq_one_letter_code
_entity_poly.pdbx_strand_id
1 'polypeptide(L)' 'MYEGEERKKLSLYLHPEDSADCLALAEIETVPRKKRGELYRQALITGLIMHQLDERIPAVLTALFTRELNADE' A
#
# COMPACT_ATOMS: atom_id res chain seq x y z
N MET A 1 20.79 11.47 -10.91
CA MET A 1 21.73 10.36 -10.63
C MET A 1 21.14 9.57 -9.47
N TYR A 2 20.40 8.49 -9.75
CA TYR A 2 19.95 7.61 -8.68
C TYR A 2 21.10 6.66 -8.32
N GLU A 3 21.79 6.95 -7.23
CA GLU A 3 22.76 6.03 -6.64
C GLU A 3 22.05 4.80 -6.08
N GLY A 4 22.47 3.64 -6.60
CA GLY A 4 22.31 2.32 -6.01
C GLY A 4 21.69 1.30 -6.97
N GLU A 5 22.54 0.56 -7.69
CA GLU A 5 22.19 -0.71 -8.36
C GLU A 5 21.76 -1.81 -7.36
N GLU A 6 21.79 -1.54 -6.05
CA GLU A 6 21.44 -2.47 -4.98
C GLU A 6 20.00 -2.32 -4.45
N ARG A 7 19.44 -3.46 -4.03
CA ARG A 7 18.12 -3.54 -3.39
C ARG A 7 18.11 -2.78 -2.06
N LYS A 8 17.25 -1.76 -1.97
CA LYS A 8 17.01 -1.02 -0.71
C LYS A 8 15.97 -1.72 0.15
N LYS A 9 16.20 -1.77 1.46
CA LYS A 9 15.23 -2.23 2.46
C LYS A 9 14.45 -1.03 2.99
N LEU A 10 13.13 -1.11 2.94
CA LEU A 10 12.21 -0.14 3.51
C LEU A 10 11.43 -0.82 4.64
N SER A 11 11.16 -0.07 5.71
CA SER A 11 10.34 -0.51 6.83
C SER A 11 9.27 0.55 7.09
N LEU A 12 8.03 0.12 7.21
CA LEU A 12 6.85 0.95 7.45
C LEU A 12 6.05 0.29 8.58
N TYR A 13 5.24 1.07 9.29
CA TYR A 13 4.35 0.56 10.33
C TYR A 13 2.91 0.68 9.85
N LEU A 14 2.11 -0.33 10.19
CA LEU A 14 0.66 -0.27 10.13
C LEU A 14 0.15 -0.25 11.58
N HIS A 15 -0.88 0.54 11.83
CA HIS A 15 -1.49 0.79 13.13
C HIS A 15 -2.82 0.00 13.20
N PRO A 16 -2.87 -1.19 13.82
CA PRO A 16 -4.08 -2.04 13.79
C PRO A 16 -5.32 -1.41 14.43
N GLU A 17 -5.13 -0.38 15.26
CA GLU A 17 -6.17 0.49 15.82
C GLU A 17 -6.88 1.36 14.76
N ASP A 18 -6.22 1.65 13.64
CA ASP A 18 -6.77 2.40 12.52
C ASP A 18 -7.52 1.47 11.55
N SER A 19 -8.73 1.87 11.17
CA SER A 19 -9.63 1.03 10.36
C SER A 19 -9.01 0.62 9.02
N ALA A 20 -8.41 1.58 8.30
CA ALA A 20 -7.79 1.33 6.99
C ALA A 20 -6.60 0.36 7.09
N ASP A 21 -5.75 0.56 8.10
CA ASP A 21 -4.59 -0.30 8.38
C ASP A 21 -5.02 -1.71 8.76
N CYS A 22 -6.06 -1.85 9.57
CA CYS A 22 -6.68 -3.14 9.92
C CYS A 22 -7.20 -3.87 8.66
N LEU A 23 -7.87 -3.15 7.76
CA LEU A 23 -8.33 -3.72 6.49
C LEU A 23 -7.17 -4.12 5.58
N ALA A 24 -6.12 -3.30 5.50
CA ALA A 24 -4.92 -3.62 4.73
C ALA A 24 -4.23 -4.88 5.30
N LEU A 25 -4.13 -5.01 6.63
CA LEU A 25 -3.62 -6.20 7.29
C LEU A 25 -4.46 -7.45 6.95
N ALA A 26 -5.78 -7.34 7.00
CA ALA A 26 -6.68 -8.43 6.62
C ALA A 26 -6.50 -8.86 5.16
N GLU A 27 -6.37 -7.91 4.23
CA GLU A 27 -6.12 -8.20 2.81
C GLU A 27 -4.76 -8.89 2.60
N ILE A 28 -3.71 -8.40 3.27
CA ILE A 28 -2.38 -9.02 3.26
C ILE A 28 -2.44 -10.47 3.78
N GLU A 29 -3.30 -10.75 4.75
CA GLU A 29 -3.45 -12.08 5.33
C GLU A 29 -4.02 -13.11 4.36
N THR A 30 -4.82 -12.68 3.37
CA THR A 30 -5.34 -13.54 2.29
C THR A 30 -4.25 -14.08 1.37
N VAL A 31 -3.10 -13.40 1.30
CA VAL A 31 -2.00 -13.74 0.40
C VAL A 31 -0.99 -14.69 1.08
N PRO A 32 -0.55 -15.79 0.42
CA PRO A 32 0.46 -16.69 0.97
C PRO A 32 1.77 -15.96 1.32
N ARG A 33 2.36 -16.24 2.49
CA ARG A 33 3.58 -15.56 2.98
C ARG A 33 4.72 -15.46 1.96
N LYS A 34 4.93 -16.51 1.15
CA LYS A 34 5.97 -16.56 0.09
C LYS A 34 5.75 -15.53 -1.03
N LYS A 35 4.52 -15.03 -1.22
CA LYS A 35 4.14 -14.06 -2.26
C LYS A 35 3.99 -12.63 -1.74
N ARG A 36 3.94 -12.42 -0.42
CA ARG A 36 3.72 -11.09 0.18
C ARG A 36 4.81 -10.07 -0.15
N GLY A 37 6.06 -10.51 -0.33
CA GLY A 37 7.15 -9.60 -0.72
C GLY A 37 6.94 -8.94 -2.09
N GLU A 38 6.36 -9.68 -3.04
CA GLU A 38 6.00 -9.16 -4.36
C GLU A 38 4.83 -8.18 -4.25
N LEU A 39 3.78 -8.58 -3.52
CA LEU A 39 2.61 -7.75 -3.23
C LEU A 39 3.02 -6.40 -2.64
N TYR A 40 3.86 -6.39 -1.60
CA TYR A 40 4.29 -5.15 -0.95
C TYR A 40 5.06 -4.23 -1.90
N ARG A 41 5.92 -4.80 -2.75
CA ARG A 41 6.66 -4.01 -3.74
C ARG A 41 5.71 -3.37 -4.75
N GLN A 42 4.75 -4.14 -5.28
CA GLN A 42 3.78 -3.64 -6.24
C GLN A 42 2.86 -2.58 -5.63
N ALA A 43 2.32 -2.83 -4.42
CA ALA A 43 1.48 -1.89 -3.70
C ALA A 43 2.21 -0.55 -3.43
N LEU A 44 3.48 -0.60 -3.02
CA LEU A 44 4.30 0.60 -2.82
C LEU A 44 4.49 1.38 -4.13
N ILE A 45 4.85 0.70 -5.22
CA ILE A 45 5.04 1.36 -6.52
C ILE A 45 3.73 2.00 -7.00
N THR A 46 2.61 1.29 -6.91
CA THR A 46 1.30 1.81 -7.30
C THR A 46 0.91 3.03 -6.46
N GLY A 47 1.10 3.00 -5.15
CA GLY A 47 0.85 4.16 -4.28
C GLY A 47 1.70 5.38 -4.63
N LEU A 48 2.95 5.16 -5.04
CA LEU A 48 3.82 6.25 -5.51
C LEU A 48 3.41 6.79 -6.89
N ILE A 49 2.93 5.93 -7.81
CA ILE A 49 2.35 6.37 -9.09
C ILE A 49 1.10 7.21 -8.82
N MET A 50 0.22 6.80 -7.91
CA MET A 50 -0.96 7.57 -7.50
C MET A 50 -0.56 8.94 -6.95
N HIS A 51 0.46 9.01 -6.09
CA HIS A 51 1.00 10.27 -5.58
C HIS A 51 1.54 11.18 -6.70
N GLN A 52 2.18 10.62 -7.73
CA GLN A 52 2.66 11.40 -8.88
C GLN A 52 1.52 11.96 -9.73
N LEU A 53 0.39 11.25 -9.82
CA LEU A 53 -0.79 11.73 -10.54
C LEU A 53 -1.45 12.90 -9.81
N ASP A 54 -1.65 12.78 -8.51
CA ASP A 54 -2.04 13.86 -7.60
C ASP A 54 -1.62 13.47 -6.18
N GLU A 55 -0.91 14.37 -5.52
CA GLU A 55 -0.28 14.11 -4.22
C GLU A 55 -1.27 13.70 -3.12
N ARG A 56 -2.55 14.07 -3.28
CA ARG A 56 -3.63 13.82 -2.32
C ARG A 56 -4.25 12.43 -2.46
N ILE A 57 -4.13 11.79 -3.62
CA ILE A 57 -4.81 10.52 -3.93
C ILE A 57 -4.53 9.43 -2.88
N PRO A 58 -3.27 9.15 -2.48
CA PRO A 58 -3.02 8.10 -1.50
C PRO A 58 -3.73 8.36 -0.17
N ALA A 59 -3.73 9.61 0.32
CA ALA A 59 -4.39 9.96 1.56
C ALA A 59 -5.92 9.85 1.46
N VAL A 60 -6.50 10.28 0.33
CA VAL A 60 -7.94 10.17 0.08
C VAL A 60 -8.37 8.71 -0.02
N LEU A 61 -7.67 7.89 -0.81
CA LEU A 61 -7.99 6.47 -0.94
C LEU A 61 -7.83 5.71 0.37
N THR A 62 -6.81 6.02 1.18
CA THR A 62 -6.68 5.46 2.53
C THR A 62 -7.85 5.87 3.43
N ALA A 63 -8.30 7.12 3.37
CA ALA A 63 -9.44 7.60 4.16
C ALA A 63 -10.78 6.98 3.70
N LEU A 64 -10.92 6.72 2.40
CA LEU A 64 -12.08 6.06 1.80
C LEU A 64 -12.01 4.52 1.89
N PHE A 65 -10.88 3.96 2.34
CA PHE A 65 -10.71 2.51 2.37
C PHE A 65 -11.63 1.90 3.43
N THR A 66 -12.79 1.47 2.93
CA THR A 66 -13.78 0.68 3.63
C THR A 66 -13.89 -0.68 2.92
N ARG A 67 -14.54 -1.66 3.55
CA ARG A 67 -14.76 -2.99 2.93
C ARG A 67 -15.65 -2.96 1.69
N GLU A 68 -16.20 -1.80 1.34
CA GLU A 68 -17.15 -1.60 0.24
C GLU A 68 -16.56 -0.77 -0.90
N LEU A 69 -15.29 -0.32 -0.78
CA LEU A 69 -14.62 0.46 -1.80
C LEU A 69 -14.63 -0.31 -3.13
N ASN A 70 -15.31 0.25 -4.12
CA ASN A 70 -15.41 -0.33 -5.45
C ASN A 70 -14.72 0.58 -6.48
N ALA A 71 -14.60 0.10 -7.73
CA ALA A 71 -13.84 0.81 -8.75
C ALA A 71 -14.48 2.14 -9.22
N ASP A 72 -15.74 2.39 -8.86
CA ASP A 72 -16.48 3.60 -9.24
C ASP A 72 -16.38 4.72 -8.19
N GLU A 73 -15.77 4.45 -7.03
CA GLU A 73 -15.45 5.42 -5.96
C GLU A 73 -14.02 5.95 -6.05
#